data_AF-A0A543D9X3-F1
#
_entry.id   AF-A0A543D9X3-F1
#
_cell.length_a   1.000
_cell.length_b   1.000
_cell.length_c   1.000
_cell.angle_alpha   90.00
_cell.angle_beta   90.00
_cell.angle_gamma   90.00
#
_symmetry.space_group_name_H-M   'P 1'
#
loop_
_entity.id
_entity.type
_entity.pdbx_description
1 polymer ?
#
loop_
_entity_poly.entity_id
_entity_poly.type
_entity_poly.pdbx_seq_one_letter_code
_entity_poly.pdbx_strand_id
1 'polypeptide(L)'
;MTVASLLIAFVVLAGCGGQGSQTDCGLDGCTVTFPRSGEAAVSVLGVEARLVGVQDGTAQLEVAGQQISVPVGGETQAGGFTVAVEQVTDTEVVVRVRA
;
A
#
# COMPACT_ATOMS: atom_id res chain seq x y z
N MET A 1 -23.75 -15.25 37.31
CA MET A 1 -22.29 -15.04 37.24
C MET A 1 -21.87 -15.36 35.79
N THR A 2 -22.29 -14.61 34.77
CA THR A 2 -21.66 -13.39 34.19
C THR A 2 -20.16 -13.51 33.90
N VAL A 3 -19.82 -13.94 32.68
CA VAL A 3 -18.65 -13.47 31.89
C VAL A 3 -18.89 -13.91 30.44
N ALA A 4 -19.46 -13.02 29.62
CA ALA A 4 -18.74 -12.11 28.73
C ALA A 4 -18.41 -12.78 27.39
N SER A 5 -19.41 -12.84 26.52
CA SER A 5 -19.26 -13.09 25.10
C SER A 5 -18.37 -11.99 24.50
N LEU A 6 -17.08 -12.25 24.30
CA LEU A 6 -16.25 -11.40 23.45
C LEU A 6 -16.68 -11.64 22.00
N LEU A 7 -17.70 -10.88 21.58
CA LEU A 7 -17.89 -10.55 20.18
C LEU A 7 -16.69 -9.71 19.76
N ILE A 8 -15.65 -10.36 19.25
CA ILE A 8 -14.57 -9.68 18.54
C ILE A 8 -15.21 -9.09 17.29
N ALA A 9 -15.54 -7.81 17.38
CA ALA A 9 -15.94 -7.02 16.23
C ALA A 9 -14.74 -6.97 15.28
N PHE A 10 -14.73 -7.89 14.31
CA PHE A 10 -14.04 -7.65 13.05
C PHE A 10 -14.75 -6.45 12.41
N VAL A 11 -14.29 -5.25 12.77
CA VAL A 11 -14.47 -4.06 11.94
C VAL A 11 -13.63 -4.35 10.70
N VAL A 12 -14.21 -5.09 9.76
CA VAL A 12 -13.75 -5.07 8.38
C VAL A 12 -13.96 -3.65 7.91
N LEU A 13 -12.88 -2.86 7.92
CA LEU A 13 -12.78 -1.63 7.16
C LEU A 13 -12.89 -2.01 5.66
N ALA A 14 -14.12 -2.29 5.22
CA ALA A 14 -14.46 -2.34 3.82
C ALA A 14 -14.34 -0.90 3.30
N GLY A 15 -13.16 -0.54 2.76
CA GLY A 15 -12.96 0.84 2.32
C GLY A 15 -11.75 1.17 1.46
N CYS A 16 -10.75 0.30 1.31
CA CYS A 16 -9.62 0.56 0.41
C CYS A 16 -9.19 -0.74 -0.27
N GLY A 17 -10.07 -1.35 -1.06
CA GLY A 17 -9.76 -2.54 -1.86
C GLY A 17 -9.69 -2.19 -3.33
N GLY A 18 -8.48 -2.01 -3.87
CA GLY A 18 -8.25 -1.96 -5.32
C GLY A 18 -8.23 -3.37 -5.93
N GLN A 19 -8.72 -3.51 -7.16
CA GLN A 19 -8.80 -4.80 -7.85
C GLN A 19 -7.38 -5.39 -8.03
N GLY A 20 -7.05 -6.45 -7.30
CA GLY A 20 -5.79 -7.21 -7.47
C GLY A 20 -4.63 -6.84 -6.52
N SER A 21 -4.83 -5.97 -5.53
CA SER A 21 -3.80 -5.64 -4.51
C SER A 21 -4.33 -5.87 -3.11
N GLN A 22 -3.56 -6.54 -2.25
CA GLN A 22 -3.91 -6.70 -0.84
C GLN A 22 -3.56 -5.39 -0.12
N THR A 23 -4.56 -4.67 0.37
CA THR A 23 -4.39 -3.38 1.04
C THR A 23 -4.86 -3.50 2.48
N ASP A 24 -3.96 -3.29 3.42
CA ASP A 24 -4.22 -3.35 4.86
C ASP A 24 -4.01 -1.95 5.45
N CYS A 25 -5.11 -1.26 5.76
CA CYS A 25 -5.12 0.10 6.28
C CYS A 25 -5.39 0.13 7.79
N GLY A 26 -4.43 0.60 8.55
CA GLY A 26 -4.56 0.94 9.97
C GLY A 26 -4.77 2.44 10.19
N LEU A 27 -4.78 2.85 11.47
CA LEU A 27 -4.92 4.27 11.85
C LEU A 27 -3.69 5.11 11.47
N ASP A 28 -2.52 4.48 11.40
CA ASP A 28 -1.23 5.14 11.16
C ASP A 28 -0.73 5.03 9.71
N GLY A 29 -1.52 4.43 8.81
CA GLY A 29 -1.17 4.27 7.40
C GLY A 29 -1.70 2.98 6.77
N CYS A 30 -1.41 2.79 5.49
CA CYS A 30 -1.83 1.65 4.68
C CYS A 30 -0.62 0.89 4.13
N THR A 31 -0.68 -0.43 4.20
CA THR A 31 0.26 -1.34 3.55
C THR A 31 -0.40 -1.91 2.31
N VAL A 32 0.25 -1.79 1.17
CA VAL A 32 -0.21 -2.27 -0.13
C VAL A 32 0.76 -3.29 -0.66
N THR A 33 0.27 -4.48 -0.96
CA THR A 33 1.02 -5.52 -1.65
C THR A 33 0.57 -5.59 -3.09
N PHE A 34 1.48 -5.23 -3.99
CA PHE A 34 1.28 -5.27 -5.43
C PHE A 34 1.87 -6.57 -6.01
N PRO A 35 1.11 -7.36 -6.77
CA PRO A 35 1.69 -8.48 -7.52
C PRO A 35 2.60 -7.96 -8.64
N ARG A 36 3.77 -8.59 -8.84
CA ARG A 36 4.75 -8.16 -9.86
C ARG A 36 4.21 -8.33 -11.30
N SER A 37 3.19 -9.18 -11.49
CA SER A 37 2.63 -9.55 -12.79
C SER A 37 1.26 -8.92 -13.10
N GLY A 38 1.03 -7.67 -12.68
CA GLY A 38 -0.22 -6.97 -12.97
C GLY A 38 -0.10 -5.45 -12.93
N GLU A 39 -0.93 -4.78 -13.73
CA GLU A 39 -1.17 -3.34 -13.62
C GLU A 39 -1.97 -3.09 -12.35
N ALA A 40 -1.27 -2.87 -11.24
CA ALA A 40 -1.89 -2.80 -9.94
C ALA A 40 -2.00 -1.33 -9.51
N ALA A 41 -3.23 -0.82 -9.55
CA ALA A 41 -3.59 0.52 -9.08
C ALA A 41 -4.42 0.38 -7.81
N VAL A 42 -4.07 1.17 -6.80
CA VAL A 42 -4.84 1.25 -5.56
C VAL A 42 -5.16 2.69 -5.24
N SER A 43 -6.38 2.92 -4.78
CA SER A 43 -6.76 4.18 -4.17
C SER A 43 -6.59 4.05 -2.66
N VAL A 44 -5.57 4.70 -2.12
CA VAL A 44 -5.27 4.72 -0.69
C VAL A 44 -5.65 6.09 -0.16
N LEU A 45 -6.62 6.16 0.75
CA LEU A 45 -7.06 7.42 1.38
C LEU A 45 -7.50 8.51 0.37
N GLY A 46 -7.96 8.12 -0.82
CA GLY A 46 -8.35 9.03 -1.91
C GLY A 46 -7.21 9.44 -2.85
N VAL A 47 -5.98 8.97 -2.61
CA VAL A 47 -4.84 9.12 -3.52
C VAL A 47 -4.66 7.85 -4.33
N GLU A 48 -4.63 7.98 -5.66
CA GLU A 48 -4.27 6.86 -6.54
C GLU A 48 -2.76 6.65 -6.51
N ALA A 49 -2.34 5.44 -6.15
CA ALA A 49 -0.97 4.95 -6.24
C ALA A 49 -0.92 3.79 -7.24
N ARG A 50 -0.05 3.90 -8.23
CA ARG A 50 0.12 2.92 -9.31
C ARG A 50 1.57 2.50 -9.39
N LEU A 51 1.83 1.20 -9.42
CA LEU A 51 3.15 0.68 -9.72
C LEU A 51 3.36 0.74 -11.24
N VAL A 52 4.28 1.59 -11.71
CA VAL A 52 4.60 1.71 -13.15
C VAL A 52 5.74 0.77 -13.56
N GLY A 53 6.59 0.36 -12.61
CA GLY A 53 7.61 -0.63 -12.86
C GLY A 53 8.63 -0.76 -11.72
N VAL A 54 9.56 -1.68 -11.90
CA VAL A 54 10.69 -1.88 -11.00
C VAL A 54 11.95 -2.03 -11.84
N GLN A 55 13.00 -1.24 -11.54
CA GLN A 55 14.29 -1.27 -12.22
C GLN A 55 15.41 -1.22 -11.19
N ASP A 56 16.37 -2.15 -11.28
CA ASP A 56 17.57 -2.20 -10.43
C ASP A 56 17.31 -2.06 -8.91
N GLY A 57 16.22 -2.67 -8.42
CA GLY A 57 15.83 -2.56 -7.00
C GLY A 57 15.22 -1.21 -6.61
N THR A 58 14.78 -0.42 -7.59
CA THR A 58 14.02 0.81 -7.38
C THR A 58 12.62 0.62 -7.93
N ALA A 59 11.60 0.82 -7.09
CA ALA A 59 10.21 0.82 -7.51
C ALA A 59 9.86 2.20 -8.05
N GLN A 60 9.36 2.23 -9.28
CA GLN A 60 8.79 3.41 -9.90
C GLN A 60 7.29 3.39 -9.65
N LEU A 61 6.80 4.41 -8.95
CA LEU A 61 5.41 4.54 -8.55
C LEU A 61 4.87 5.86 -9.06
N GLU A 62 3.61 5.88 -9.47
CA GLU A 62 2.86 7.09 -9.75
C GLU A 62 1.87 7.32 -8.63
N VAL A 63 2.01 8.42 -7.91
CA VAL A 63 1.19 8.76 -6.75
C VAL A 63 0.56 10.13 -6.97
N ALA A 64 -0.77 10.22 -6.93
CA ALA A 64 -1.52 11.44 -7.26
C ALA A 64 -1.16 12.02 -8.65
N GLY A 65 -0.81 11.18 -9.62
CA GLY A 65 -0.36 11.61 -10.95
C GLY A 65 1.08 12.13 -11.02
N GLN A 66 1.86 12.01 -9.93
CA GLN A 66 3.29 12.30 -9.92
C GLN A 66 4.11 11.01 -9.92
N GLN A 67 5.01 10.86 -10.88
CA GLN A 67 5.96 9.74 -10.90
C GLN A 67 7.11 9.99 -9.92
N ILE A 68 7.31 9.03 -9.03
CA ILE A 68 8.36 8.98 -8.03
C ILE A 68 9.14 7.67 -8.16
N SER A 69 10.39 7.69 -7.76
CA SER A 69 11.25 6.51 -7.70
C SER A 69 11.69 6.30 -6.27
N VAL A 70 11.44 5.10 -5.73
CA VAL A 70 11.74 4.78 -4.34
C VAL A 70 12.58 3.50 -4.31
N PRO A 71 13.81 3.55 -3.77
CA PRO A 71 14.64 2.35 -3.62
C PRO A 71 14.05 1.41 -2.56
N VAL A 72 14.31 0.11 -2.68
CA VAL A 72 13.91 -0.86 -1.63
C VAL A 72 14.53 -0.47 -0.28
N GLY A 73 13.72 -0.49 0.77
CA GLY A 73 14.11 -0.06 2.12
C GLY A 73 14.17 1.45 2.29
N GLY A 74 13.87 2.21 1.23
CA GLY A 74 13.78 3.67 1.26
C GLY A 74 12.34 4.17 1.38
N GLU A 75 12.23 5.46 1.64
CA GLU A 75 10.98 6.19 1.66
C GLU A 75 11.12 7.55 0.97
N THR A 76 10.01 8.05 0.44
CA THR A 76 9.92 9.37 -0.17
C THR A 76 8.58 10.01 0.17
N GLN A 77 8.48 11.32 -0.01
CA GLN A 77 7.23 12.04 0.21
C GLN A 77 6.61 12.43 -1.13
N ALA A 78 5.33 12.10 -1.32
CA ALA A 78 4.58 12.38 -2.53
C ALA A 78 3.14 12.80 -2.18
N GLY A 79 2.69 13.94 -2.72
CA GLY A 79 1.33 14.42 -2.50
C GLY A 79 0.95 14.65 -1.02
N GLY A 80 1.93 14.88 -0.14
CA GLY A 80 1.71 15.01 1.31
C GLY A 80 1.73 13.69 2.08
N PHE A 81 1.93 12.56 1.41
CA PHE A 81 2.03 11.23 2.02
C PHE A 81 3.47 10.73 1.99
N THR A 82 3.87 9.98 3.01
CA THR A 82 5.14 9.25 3.05
C THR A 82 4.94 7.88 2.44
N VAL A 83 5.64 7.58 1.36
CA VAL A 83 5.61 6.33 0.61
C VAL A 83 6.93 5.60 0.82
N ALA A 84 6.88 4.44 1.45
CA ALA A 84 8.02 3.58 1.72
C ALA A 84 7.91 2.26 0.95
N VAL A 85 9.02 1.80 0.38
CA VAL A 85 9.09 0.47 -0.25
C VAL A 85 9.73 -0.48 0.74
N GLU A 86 8.94 -1.36 1.35
CA GLU A 86 9.45 -2.30 2.35
C GLU A 86 10.19 -3.46 1.68
N GLN A 87 9.62 -3.99 0.60
CA GLN A 87 10.17 -5.18 -0.04
C GLN A 87 9.84 -5.19 -1.54
N VAL A 88 10.82 -5.64 -2.34
CA VAL A 88 10.63 -5.99 -3.76
C VAL A 88 11.14 -7.41 -3.94
N THR A 89 10.28 -8.29 -4.42
CA THR A 89 10.61 -9.69 -4.73
C THR A 89 10.28 -10.01 -6.18
N ASP A 90 10.56 -11.25 -6.61
CA ASP A 90 10.18 -11.78 -7.93
C ASP A 90 8.67 -11.98 -8.14
N THR A 91 7.89 -11.93 -7.08
CA THR A 91 6.45 -12.18 -7.14
C THR A 91 5.60 -11.00 -6.68
N GLU A 92 6.10 -10.17 -5.77
CA GLU A 92 5.34 -9.10 -5.13
C GLU A 92 6.22 -7.91 -4.70
N VAL A 93 5.60 -6.74 -4.60
CA VAL A 93 6.18 -5.49 -4.09
C VAL A 93 5.31 -4.99 -2.94
N VAL A 94 5.91 -4.80 -1.77
CA VAL A 94 5.25 -4.31 -0.57
C VAL A 94 5.58 -2.84 -0.38
N VAL A 95 4.56 -2.01 -0.38
CA VAL A 95 4.64 -0.55 -0.25
C VAL A 95 3.82 -0.12 0.94
N ARG A 96 4.36 0.77 1.77
CA ARG A 96 3.66 1.36 2.90
C ARG A 96 3.46 2.84 2.66
N VAL A 97 2.23 3.31 2.79
CA VAL A 97 1.83 4.71 2.61
C VAL A 97 1.32 5.24 3.95
N ARG A 98 1.84 6.37 4.40
CA ARG A 98 1.46 7.01 5.67
C ARG A 98 1.15 8.49 5.41
N ALA A 99 0.22 9.07 6.15
CA ALA A 99 -0.10 10.50 6.09
C ALA A 99 0.75 11.28 7.12
#